data_AF-A0AB36KL36-F1
#
_entry.id   AF-A0AB36KL36-F1
#
_cell.length_a   1.000
_cell.length_b   1.000
_cell.length_c   1.000
_cell.angle_alpha   90.00
_cell.angle_beta   90.00
_cell.angle_gamma   90.00
#
_symmetry.space_group_name_H-M   'P 1'
#
loop_
_entity.id
_entity.type
_entity.pdbx_description
1 polymer ?
#
loop_
_entity_poly.entity_id
_entity_poly.type
_entity_poly.pdbx_seq_one_letter_code
_entity_poly.pdbx_strand_id
1 'polypeptide(L)'
;MAGHENVFALIDCNCFYASCERAFRPDLAKTPIVVLSNNDGCVIARSYDAKPFVRMGAPYFQIKDVLRQNGVVAFSSNYAL
;
A
#
# COMPACT_ATOMS: atom_id res chain seq x y z
N MET A 1 -22.49 3.79 -42.96
CA MET A 1 -22.64 3.28 -41.58
C MET A 1 -21.52 3.89 -40.76
N ALA A 2 -21.84 4.77 -39.82
CA ALA A 2 -20.82 5.39 -38.97
C ALA A 2 -20.21 4.30 -38.07
N GLY A 3 -18.90 4.12 -38.15
CA GLY A 3 -18.17 3.20 -37.30
C GLY A 3 -18.28 3.65 -35.85
N HIS A 4 -18.52 2.71 -34.94
CA HIS A 4 -18.57 3.00 -33.51
C HIS A 4 -17.14 3.35 -33.06
N GLU A 5 -16.92 4.57 -32.55
CA GLU A 5 -15.67 4.89 -31.87
C GLU A 5 -15.62 4.18 -30.51
N ASN A 6 -14.48 3.59 -30.19
CA ASN A 6 -14.23 2.97 -28.90
C ASN A 6 -13.84 4.04 -27.88
N VAL A 7 -14.49 4.04 -26.72
CA VAL A 7 -14.15 4.89 -25.59
C VAL A 7 -13.48 4.03 -24.51
N PHE A 8 -12.32 4.46 -24.03
CA PHE A 8 -11.57 3.79 -22.97
C PHE A 8 -11.52 4.66 -21.71
N ALA A 9 -11.59 4.01 -20.54
CA ALA A 9 -11.37 4.64 -19.24
C ALA A 9 -10.36 3.82 -18.43
N LEU A 10 -9.44 4.51 -17.74
CA LEU A 10 -8.48 3.91 -16.82
C LEU A 10 -8.96 4.15 -15.38
N ILE A 11 -9.06 3.08 -14.60
CA ILE A 11 -9.40 3.13 -13.18
C ILE A 11 -8.20 2.60 -12.41
N ASP A 12 -7.61 3.44 -11.57
CA ASP A 12 -6.48 3.09 -10.71
C ASP A 12 -6.80 3.54 -9.27
N CYS A 13 -6.62 2.63 -8.31
CA CYS A 13 -6.89 2.91 -6.90
C CYS A 13 -5.63 3.43 -6.19
N ASN A 14 -5.73 4.63 -5.64
CA ASN A 14 -4.65 5.24 -4.88
C ASN A 14 -4.23 4.38 -3.68
N CYS A 15 -2.96 3.98 -3.65
CA CYS A 15 -2.35 3.22 -2.56
C CYS A 15 -3.18 1.97 -2.16
N PHE A 16 -3.73 1.26 -3.14
CA PHE A 16 -4.86 0.34 -2.96
C PHE A 16 -4.83 -0.54 -1.70
N TYR A 17 -3.81 -1.39 -1.51
CA TYR A 17 -3.77 -2.27 -0.34
C TYR A 17 -3.72 -1.51 0.99
N ALA A 18 -2.95 -0.41 1.08
CA ALA A 18 -2.92 0.42 2.29
C ALA A 18 -4.27 1.13 2.53
N SER A 19 -4.96 1.51 1.45
CA SER A 19 -6.32 2.08 1.52
C SER A 19 -7.34 1.04 1.98
N CYS A 20 -7.21 -0.22 1.56
CA CYS A 20 -8.08 -1.33 2.02
C CYS A 20 -7.95 -1.57 3.53
N GLU A 21 -6.73 -1.58 4.06
CA GLU A 21 -6.52 -1.69 5.52
C GLU A 21 -7.22 -0.57 6.29
N ARG A 22 -7.23 0.64 5.72
CA ARG A 22 -7.82 1.84 6.35
C ARG A 22 -9.34 1.95 6.14
N ALA A 23 -9.89 1.39 5.06
CA ALA A 23 -11.24 1.69 4.57
C ALA A 23 -12.33 1.57 5.63
N PHE A 24 -12.19 0.61 6.56
CA PHE A 24 -13.14 0.35 7.65
C PHE A 24 -12.47 0.36 9.03
N ARG A 25 -11.32 1.01 9.15
CA ARG A 25 -10.51 1.09 10.38
C ARG A 25 -10.26 2.55 10.76
N PRO A 26 -11.20 3.19 11.50
CA PRO A 26 -11.07 4.60 11.89
C PRO A 26 -9.80 4.90 12.69
N ASP A 27 -9.30 3.92 13.45
CA ASP A 27 -8.04 3.99 14.19
C ASP A 27 -6.81 4.15 13.28
N LEU A 28 -6.93 3.80 12.00
CA LEU A 28 -5.86 3.93 11.00
C LEU A 28 -5.96 5.20 10.16
N ALA A 29 -6.95 6.07 10.39
CA ALA A 29 -7.26 7.22 9.52
C ALA A 29 -6.06 8.16 9.31
N LYS A 30 -5.20 8.33 10.32
CA LYS A 30 -3.99 9.19 10.28
C LYS A 30 -2.70 8.42 10.50
N THR A 31 -2.76 7.09 10.44
CA THR A 31 -1.63 6.21 10.71
C THR A 31 -0.90 5.93 9.40
N PRO A 32 0.41 6.17 9.27
CA PRO A 32 1.17 5.76 8.10
C PRO A 32 1.18 4.23 7.98
N ILE A 33 0.92 3.71 6.79
CA ILE A 33 0.75 2.27 6.53
C ILE A 33 1.67 1.83 5.40
N VAL A 34 2.31 0.68 5.59
CA VAL A 34 2.88 -0.13 4.52
C VAL A 34 2.22 -1.51 4.50
N VAL A 35 2.08 -2.09 3.31
CA VAL A 35 1.67 -3.48 3.13
C VAL A 35 2.85 -4.24 2.55
N LEU A 36 3.17 -5.37 3.16
CA LEU A 36 4.27 -6.24 2.80
C LEU A 36 3.81 -7.35 1.87
N SER A 37 4.72 -7.88 1.05
CA SER A 37 4.49 -9.07 0.24
C SER A 37 4.18 -10.30 1.10
N ASN A 38 3.75 -11.39 0.48
CA ASN A 38 3.67 -12.68 1.16
C ASN A 38 4.98 -13.02 1.86
N ASN A 39 4.84 -13.61 3.06
CA ASN A 39 5.94 -13.90 3.96
C ASN A 39 6.77 -12.66 4.39
N ASP A 40 6.16 -11.47 4.35
CA ASP A 40 6.70 -10.21 4.88
C ASP A 40 8.05 -9.78 4.30
N GLY A 41 8.31 -10.15 3.03
CA GLY A 41 9.59 -9.91 2.38
C GLY A 41 9.86 -8.43 2.10
N CYS A 42 9.01 -7.78 1.31
CA CYS A 42 9.23 -6.41 0.85
C CYS A 42 7.95 -5.57 0.85
N VAL A 43 8.10 -4.23 0.85
CA VAL A 43 6.98 -3.30 0.77
C VAL A 43 6.36 -3.31 -0.63
N ILE A 44 5.08 -3.70 -0.73
CA ILE A 44 4.31 -3.76 -1.99
C ILE A 44 3.21 -2.70 -2.09
N ALA A 45 2.87 -2.02 -0.99
CA ALA A 45 2.07 -0.81 -1.02
C ALA A 45 2.43 0.09 0.17
N ARG A 46 2.14 1.38 0.02
CA ARG A 46 2.38 2.40 1.04
C ARG A 46 1.35 3.51 0.92
N SER A 47 0.80 3.97 2.03
CA SER A 47 -0.05 5.15 2.08
C SER A 47 0.77 6.42 1.82
N TYR A 48 0.11 7.53 1.48
CA TYR A 48 0.80 8.79 1.14
C TYR A 48 1.70 9.32 2.26
N ASP A 49 1.23 9.24 3.49
CA ASP A 49 1.93 9.61 4.72
C ASP A 49 3.12 8.67 5.06
N ALA A 50 3.17 7.46 4.52
CA ALA A 50 4.32 6.56 4.66
C ALA A 50 5.41 6.78 3.58
N LYS A 51 5.09 7.44 2.46
CA LYS A 51 6.02 7.63 1.32
C LYS A 51 7.33 8.35 1.67
N PRO A 52 7.37 9.36 2.56
CA PRO A 52 8.62 10.04 2.92
C PRO A 52 9.64 9.14 3.64
N PHE A 53 9.18 8.10 4.33
CA PHE A 53 10.02 7.29 5.21
C PHE A 53 10.54 6.01 4.53
N VAL A 54 9.82 5.51 3.52
CA VAL A 54 10.01 4.16 2.99
C VAL A 54 9.83 4.13 1.49
N ARG A 55 10.72 3.46 0.76
CA ARG A 55 10.61 3.25 -0.69
C ARG A 55 9.77 2.01 -1.02
N MET A 56 9.11 2.02 -2.18
CA MET A 56 8.51 0.81 -2.75
C MET A 56 9.58 -0.25 -2.98
N GLY A 57 9.25 -1.52 -2.72
CA GLY A 57 10.14 -2.66 -2.88
C GLY A 57 11.24 -2.79 -1.81
N ALA A 58 11.26 -1.90 -0.81
CA ALA A 58 12.23 -1.99 0.26
C ALA A 58 12.05 -3.30 1.06
N PRO A 59 13.13 -4.09 1.29
CA PRO A 59 13.05 -5.29 2.11
C PRO A 59 12.72 -4.95 3.56
N TYR A 60 11.69 -5.58 4.13
CA TYR A 60 11.17 -5.23 5.47
C TYR A 60 12.24 -5.35 6.55
N PHE A 61 13.07 -6.40 6.49
CA PHE A 61 14.12 -6.64 7.49
C PHE A 61 15.14 -5.50 7.61
N GLN A 62 15.33 -4.70 6.54
CA GLN A 62 16.24 -3.57 6.50
C GLN A 62 15.62 -2.28 7.03
N ILE A 63 14.29 -2.16 6.96
CA ILE A 63 13.57 -0.91 7.25
C ILE A 63 12.71 -0.96 8.51
N LYS A 64 12.58 -2.13 9.17
CA LYS A 64 11.73 -2.33 10.37
C LYS A 64 11.93 -1.27 11.46
N ASP A 65 13.17 -0.82 11.68
CA ASP A 65 13.47 0.17 12.72
C ASP A 65 13.09 1.59 12.29
N VAL A 66 13.26 1.92 11.00
CA VAL A 66 12.77 3.18 10.41
C VAL A 66 11.25 3.26 10.50
N LEU A 67 10.55 2.16 10.21
CA LEU A 67 9.09 2.07 10.34
C LEU A 67 8.65 2.35 11.78
N ARG A 68 9.26 1.66 12.76
CA ARG A 68 8.96 1.83 14.18
C ARG A 68 9.20 3.27 14.65
N GLN A 69 10.33 3.86 14.28
CA GLN A 69 10.70 5.23 14.68
C GLN A 69 9.73 6.29 14.15
N ASN A 70 9.14 6.07 12.99
CA ASN A 70 8.22 7.01 12.35
C ASN A 70 6.73 6.64 12.56
N GLY A 71 6.43 5.67 13.43
CA GLY A 71 5.07 5.24 13.71
C GLY A 71 4.35 4.61 12.50
N VAL A 72 5.11 4.07 11.55
CA VAL A 72 4.55 3.40 10.37
C VAL A 72 4.16 1.97 10.73
N VAL A 73 2.90 1.62 10.49
CA VAL A 73 2.36 0.28 10.74
C VAL A 73 2.52 -0.57 9.48
N ALA A 74 3.05 -1.78 9.65
CA ALA A 74 3.18 -2.77 8.58
C ALA A 74 2.09 -3.82 8.68
N PHE A 75 1.39 -4.08 7.57
CA PHE A 75 0.46 -5.20 7.43
C PHE A 75 1.03 -6.24 6.47
N SER A 76 0.81 -7.51 6.77
CA SER A 76 1.16 -8.61 5.87
C SER A 76 0.06 -8.81 4.85
N SER A 77 0.40 -8.95 3.56
CA SER A 77 -0.61 -9.30 2.57
C SER A 77 -1.08 -10.74 2.68
N ASN A 78 -0.20 -11.67 3.10
CA ASN A 78 -0.36 -13.13 3.17
C ASN A 78 -1.62 -13.66 2.48
N TYR A 79 -1.68 -13.48 1.16
CA TYR A 79 -2.81 -13.91 0.37
C TYR A 79 -2.88 -15.43 0.42
N ALA A 80 -4.09 -15.97 0.57
CA ALA A 80 -4.33 -17.38 0.32
C ALA A 80 -4.12 -17.60 -1.19
N LEU A 81 -2.94 -18.12 -1.55
CA LEU A 81 -2.56 -18.50 -2.92
C LEU A 81 -2.76 -20.00 -3.11
#